data_AF-A0A966MCC1-F1
#
_entry.id   AF-A0A966MCC1-F1
#
_cell.length_a   1.000
_cell.length_b   1.000
_cell.length_c   1.000
_cell.angle_alpha   90.00
_cell.angle_beta   90.00
_cell.angle_gamma   90.00
#
_symmetry.space_group_name_H-M   'P 1'
#
loop_
_entity.id
_entity.type
_entity.pdbx_description
1 polymer ?
#
loop_
_entity_poly.entity_id
_entity_poly.type
_entity_poly.pdbx_seq_one_letter_code
_entity_poly.pdbx_strand_id
1 'polypeptide(L)'
;MSNNHGERVLVQKQSIIRPWFFERDGGYYLQVKYGTRILSVDGVHNAIFVEAMSDLSGVLSELMAATEAGKLDAAIAQALKPKPKYKPGAAKSADIHRLKR
;
A
#
# COMPACT_ATOMS: atom_id res chain seq x y z
N MET A 1 4.10 -28.64 -9.28
CA MET A 1 4.00 -29.89 -8.51
C MET A 1 4.14 -31.02 -9.52
N SER A 2 4.89 -32.08 -9.24
CA SER A 2 5.07 -33.18 -10.20
C SER A 2 4.08 -34.30 -9.88
N ASN A 3 3.45 -34.91 -10.88
CA ASN A 3 2.60 -36.09 -10.65
C ASN A 3 3.48 -37.32 -10.32
N ASN A 4 2.87 -38.46 -9.99
CA ASN A 4 3.59 -39.71 -9.70
C ASN A 4 4.42 -40.25 -10.89
N HIS A 5 4.27 -39.68 -12.09
CA HIS A 5 5.05 -40.01 -13.28
C HIS A 5 6.16 -38.99 -13.60
N GLY A 6 6.41 -38.03 -12.71
CA GLY A 6 7.52 -37.06 -12.86
C GLY A 6 7.22 -35.87 -13.78
N GLU A 7 6.01 -35.79 -14.33
CA GLU A 7 5.61 -34.70 -15.22
C GLU A 7 5.23 -33.46 -14.40
N ARG A 8 5.63 -32.27 -14.85
CA ARG A 8 5.22 -31.01 -14.24
C ARG A 8 3.74 -30.75 -14.58
N VAL A 9 2.87 -30.93 -13.59
CA VAL A 9 1.44 -30.69 -13.74
C VAL A 9 1.07 -29.36 -13.10
N LEU A 10 0.20 -28.62 -13.78
CA LEU A 10 -0.41 -27.40 -13.31
C LEU A 10 -1.55 -27.80 -12.35
N VAL A 11 -1.31 -27.64 -11.05
CA VAL A 11 -2.29 -27.99 -10.01
C VAL A 11 -3.02 -26.71 -9.59
N GLN A 12 -4.34 -26.74 -9.67
CA GLN A 12 -5.16 -25.68 -9.08
C GLN A 12 -5.06 -25.80 -7.56
N LYS A 13 -4.48 -24.78 -6.93
CA LYS A 13 -4.39 -24.68 -5.48
C LYS A 13 -5.37 -23.62 -5.01
N GLN A 14 -6.14 -23.93 -3.96
CA GLN A 14 -6.97 -22.93 -3.30
C GLN A 14 -6.07 -21.81 -2.75
N SER A 15 -6.34 -20.58 -3.21
CA SER A 15 -5.66 -19.39 -2.73
C SER A 15 -6.51 -18.74 -1.65
N ILE A 16 -5.89 -18.40 -0.51
CA ILE A 16 -6.56 -17.67 0.55
C ILE A 16 -6.53 -16.19 0.17
N ILE A 17 -7.71 -15.58 0.00
CA ILE A 17 -7.82 -14.13 -0.15
C ILE A 17 -7.56 -13.51 1.23
N ARG A 18 -6.43 -12.82 1.36
CA ARG A 18 -6.14 -12.03 2.55
C ARG A 18 -6.92 -10.72 2.44
N PRO A 19 -7.81 -10.39 3.40
CA PRO A 19 -8.54 -9.13 3.36
C PRO A 19 -7.55 -7.96 3.40
N TRP A 20 -7.83 -6.93 2.61
CA TRP A 20 -7.01 -5.70 2.56
C TRP A 20 -7.49 -4.63 3.55
N PHE A 21 -8.45 -4.99 4.41
CA PHE A 21 -8.91 -4.23 5.55
C PHE A 21 -8.67 -5.05 6.82
N PHE A 22 -8.58 -4.36 7.97
CA PHE A 22 -8.40 -4.99 9.27
C PHE A 22 -9.26 -4.30 10.32
N GLU A 23 -9.69 -5.08 11.30
CA GLU A 23 -10.46 -4.57 12.43
C GLU A 23 -9.50 -4.03 13.51
N ARG A 24 -9.81 -2.87 14.07
CA ARG A 24 -9.08 -2.27 15.18
C ARG A 24 -10.01 -1.31 15.93
N ASP A 25 -9.88 -1.28 17.26
CA ASP A 25 -10.56 -0.30 18.13
C ASP A 25 -12.09 -0.23 17.92
N GLY A 26 -12.71 -1.36 17.54
CA GLY A 26 -14.16 -1.47 17.33
C GLY A 26 -14.65 -1.04 15.94
N GLY A 27 -13.77 -0.83 14.98
CA GLY A 27 -14.14 -0.59 13.58
C GLY A 27 -13.15 -1.16 12.57
N TYR A 28 -13.40 -0.89 11.29
CA TYR A 28 -12.65 -1.42 10.16
C TYR A 28 -11.79 -0.34 9.50
N TYR A 29 -10.54 -0.70 9.23
CA TYR A 29 -9.59 0.16 8.55
C TYR A 29 -9.25 -0.41 7.18
N LEU A 30 -9.52 0.35 6.12
CA LEU A 30 -9.18 0.01 4.75
C LEU A 30 -7.90 0.73 4.33
N GLN A 31 -6.86 -0.04 3.99
CA GLN A 31 -5.63 0.53 3.44
C GLN A 31 -5.64 0.50 1.91
N VAL A 32 -5.61 1.67 1.29
CA VAL A 32 -5.44 1.79 -0.15
C VAL A 32 -3.95 1.67 -0.49
N LYS A 33 -3.59 0.73 -1.35
CA LYS A 33 -2.20 0.47 -1.74
C LYS A 33 -2.03 0.52 -3.26
N TYR A 34 -0.87 0.98 -3.69
CA TYR A 34 -0.39 0.86 -5.06
C TYR A 34 0.95 0.14 -5.06
N GLY A 35 0.93 -1.12 -5.53
CA GLY A 35 2.07 -2.04 -5.40
C GLY A 35 2.46 -2.23 -3.93
N THR A 36 3.69 -1.82 -3.58
CA THR A 36 4.21 -1.88 -2.22
C THR A 36 3.98 -0.61 -1.39
N ARG A 37 3.38 0.42 -1.97
CA ARG A 37 3.22 1.74 -1.34
C ARG A 37 1.80 1.94 -0.83
N ILE A 38 1.67 2.46 0.39
CA ILE A 38 0.38 2.87 0.96
C ILE A 38 0.07 4.27 0.43
N LEU A 39 -1.16 4.48 -0.03
CA LEU A 39 -1.66 5.77 -0.50
C LEU A 39 -2.47 6.42 0.62
N SER A 40 -2.25 7.71 0.83
CA SER A 40 -3.07 8.53 1.71
C SER A 40 -4.17 9.19 0.87
N VAL A 41 -5.42 8.79 1.10
CA VAL A 41 -6.58 9.26 0.32
C VAL A 41 -6.93 10.71 0.66
N ASP A 42 -6.79 11.10 1.92
CA ASP A 42 -6.98 12.46 2.43
C ASP A 42 -5.66 13.25 2.57
N GLY A 43 -4.54 12.66 2.16
CA GLY A 43 -3.20 13.23 2.28
C GLY A 43 -2.59 13.18 3.69
N VAL A 44 -3.32 12.71 4.70
CA VAL A 44 -2.87 12.70 6.10
C VAL A 44 -2.84 11.29 6.67
N HIS A 45 -3.96 10.57 6.54
CA HIS A 45 -4.12 9.23 7.09
C HIS A 45 -3.73 8.18 6.06
N ASN A 46 -3.30 7.02 6.55
CA ASN A 46 -2.83 5.90 5.73
C ASN A 46 -3.93 4.85 5.48
N ALA A 47 -5.11 5.04 6.08
CA ALA A 47 -6.25 4.15 5.98
C ALA A 47 -7.55 4.94 6.14
N ILE A 48 -8.62 4.42 5.55
CA ILE A 48 -9.98 4.92 5.73
C ILE A 48 -10.61 4.14 6.88
N PHE A 49 -11.17 4.84 7.87
CA PHE A 49 -11.91 4.23 8.97
C PHE A 49 -13.39 4.09 8.62
N VAL A 50 -13.97 2.96 9.03
CA VAL A 50 -15.38 2.62 8.82
C VAL A 50 -15.89 1.94 10.09
N GLU A 51 -17.06 2.33 10.57
CA GLU A 51 -17.62 1.77 11.81
C GLU A 51 -18.13 0.33 11.61
N ALA A 52 -18.88 0.08 10.53
CA ALA A 52 -19.45 -1.24 10.23
C ALA A 52 -18.88 -1.87 8.96
N MET A 53 -18.81 -3.21 8.94
CA MET A 53 -18.34 -3.97 7.77
C MET A 53 -19.24 -3.77 6.55
N SER A 54 -20.53 -3.49 6.74
CA SER A 54 -21.49 -3.20 5.66
C SER A 54 -21.12 -1.97 4.86
N ASP A 55 -20.52 -0.97 5.51
CA ASP A 55 -20.24 0.32 4.87
C ASP A 55 -18.97 0.26 4.02
N LEU A 56 -18.15 -0.78 4.23
CA LEU A 56 -16.93 -1.02 3.46
C LEU A 56 -17.21 -1.16 1.95
N SER A 57 -18.35 -1.76 1.56
CA SER A 57 -18.71 -1.87 0.14
C SER A 57 -18.95 -0.52 -0.50
N GLY A 58 -19.58 0.42 0.22
CA GLY A 58 -19.80 1.79 -0.27
C GLY A 58 -18.48 2.53 -0.50
N VAL A 59 -17.57 2.44 0.48
CA VAL A 59 -16.23 3.03 0.36
C VAL A 59 -15.46 2.44 -0.83
N LEU A 60 -15.54 1.13 -1.06
CA LEU A 60 -14.90 0.49 -2.21
C LEU A 60 -15.49 0.99 -3.54
N SER A 61 -16.80 1.13 -3.65
CA SER A 61 -17.45 1.68 -4.85
C SER A 61 -17.04 3.13 -5.12
N GLU A 62 -16.95 3.97 -4.08
CA GLU A 62 -16.46 5.34 -4.22
C GLU A 62 -15.00 5.40 -4.66
N LEU A 63 -14.14 4.53 -4.11
CA LEU A 63 -12.74 4.42 -4.51
C LEU A 63 -12.61 3.98 -5.98
N MET A 64 -13.46 3.05 -6.44
CA MET A 64 -13.50 2.66 -7.85
C MET A 64 -13.86 3.86 -8.73
N ALA A 65 -14.94 4.57 -8.42
CA ALA A 65 -15.35 5.75 -9.17
C ALA A 65 -14.29 6.87 -9.14
N ALA A 66 -13.62 7.09 -8.00
CA ALA A 66 -12.55 8.06 -7.89
C ALA A 66 -11.31 7.66 -8.70
N THR A 67 -11.03 6.35 -8.81
CA THR A 67 -9.96 5.82 -9.65
C THR A 67 -10.28 6.03 -11.14
N GLU A 68 -11.50 5.71 -11.56
CA GLU A 68 -11.96 5.93 -12.94
C GLU A 68 -11.94 7.42 -13.33
N ALA A 69 -12.24 8.30 -12.37
CA ALA A 69 -12.13 9.76 -12.55
C ALA A 69 -10.70 10.32 -12.49
N GLY A 70 -9.67 9.48 -12.26
CA GLY A 70 -8.27 9.89 -12.17
C GLY A 70 -7.91 10.68 -10.91
N LYS A 71 -8.77 10.71 -9.88
CA LYS A 71 -8.53 11.51 -8.66
C LYS A 71 -7.37 10.99 -7.83
N LEU A 72 -7.05 9.69 -7.94
CA LEU A 72 -5.93 9.06 -7.22
C LEU A 72 -4.59 9.23 -7.93
N ASP A 73 -4.56 9.70 -9.18
CA ASP A 73 -3.34 9.75 -9.99
C ASP A 73 -2.26 10.64 -9.37
N ALA A 74 -2.65 11.78 -8.80
CA ALA A 74 -1.74 12.67 -8.10
C ALA A 74 -1.14 12.00 -6.85
N ALA A 75 -1.94 11.26 -6.09
CA ALA A 75 -1.50 10.53 -4.91
C ALA A 75 -0.53 9.39 -5.30
N ILE A 76 -0.82 8.67 -6.39
CA ILE A 76 0.06 7.64 -6.94
C ILE A 76 1.39 8.25 -7.40
N ALA A 77 1.35 9.35 -8.16
CA ALA A 77 2.54 10.03 -8.63
C ALA A 77 3.41 10.53 -7.47
N GLN A 78 2.80 11.06 -6.40
CA GLN A 78 3.51 11.45 -5.20
C GLN A 78 4.10 10.24 -4.48
N ALA A 79 3.33 9.16 -4.33
CA ALA A 79 3.79 7.93 -3.71
C ALA A 79 4.98 7.32 -4.46
N LEU A 80 5.03 7.41 -5.79
CA LEU A 80 6.13 6.87 -6.60
C LEU A 80 7.44 7.64 -6.46
N LYS A 81 7.42 8.88 -5.96
CA LYS A 81 8.65 9.69 -5.81
C LYS A 81 9.68 8.92 -4.97
N PRO A 82 10.96 8.87 -5.41
CA PRO A 82 12.02 8.25 -4.63
C PRO A 82 12.22 9.04 -3.34
N LYS A 83 12.24 8.34 -2.21
CA LYS A 83 12.61 8.97 -0.94
C LYS A 83 14.08 9.41 -1.06
N PRO A 84 14.43 10.64 -0.67
CA PRO A 84 15.82 11.08 -0.74
C PRO A 84 16.66 10.13 0.13
N LYS A 85 17.81 9.69 -0.40
CA LYS A 85 18.77 8.81 0.31
C LYS A 85 19.27 9.40 1.63
N TYR A 86 19.05 10.70 1.82
CA TYR A 86 19.61 11.47 2.90
C TYR A 86 18.52 12.36 3.50
N LYS A 87 18.44 12.41 4.84
CA LYS A 87 17.48 13.28 5.54
C LYS A 87 17.84 14.74 5.22
N PRO A 88 16.92 15.56 4.69
CA PRO A 88 17.20 16.98 4.49
C PRO A 88 17.59 17.60 5.84
N GLY A 89 18.79 18.17 5.90
CA GLY A 89 19.35 18.80 7.10
C GLY A 89 20.42 18.01 7.86
N ALA A 90 20.68 16.74 7.53
CA ALA A 90 21.84 16.06 8.11
C ALA A 90 23.12 16.32 7.26
N ALA A 91 24.31 16.21 7.86
CA ALA A 91 25.58 16.50 7.17
C ALA A 91 25.93 15.43 6.13
N LYS A 92 26.27 15.82 4.89
CA LYS A 92 26.76 14.90 3.86
C LYS A 92 27.97 14.13 4.42
N SER A 93 28.11 12.84 4.10
CA SER A 93 29.18 11.99 4.64
C SER A 93 30.58 12.60 4.46
N ALA A 94 30.79 13.38 3.40
CA ALA A 94 32.02 14.12 3.14
C ALA A 94 32.35 15.19 4.21
N ASP A 95 31.33 15.87 4.76
CA ASP A 95 31.51 16.86 5.84
C ASP A 95 31.84 16.20 7.19
N ILE A 96 31.25 15.02 7.46
CA ILE A 96 31.51 14.26 8.70
C ILE A 96 32.97 13.78 8.75
N HIS A 97 33.55 13.37 7.62
CA HIS A 97 34.95 12.95 7.54
C HIS A 97 35.96 14.11 7.66
N ARG A 98 35.55 15.34 7.32
CA ARG A 98 36.41 16.55 7.41
C ARG A 98 36.54 17.08 8.83
N LEU A 99 35.54 16.84 9.69
CA LEU A 99 35.52 17.25 11.10
C LEU A 99 36.35 16.34 12.04
N LYS A 100 36.93 15.24 11.53
CA LYS A 100 37.69 14.25 12.31
C LYS A 100 39.20 14.27 12.06
N ARG A 101 39.76 15.31 11.43
CA ARG A 101 41.20 15.49 11.26
C ARG A 101 41.71 16.68 12.07
#